data_AF-A0A927BSM6-F1
#
_entry.id   AF-A0A927BSM6-F1
#
_cell.length_a   1.000
_cell.length_b   1.000
_cell.length_c   1.000
_cell.angle_alpha   90.00
_cell.angle_beta   90.00
_cell.angle_gamma   90.00
#
_symmetry.space_group_name_H-M   'P 1'
#
loop_
_entity.id
_entity.type
_entity.pdbx_description
1 polymer ?
#
loop_
_entity_poly.entity_id
_entity_poly.type
_entity_poly.pdbx_seq_one_letter_code
_entity_poly.pdbx_strand_id
1 'polypeptide(L)'
;MAWGEIQMVDFSLFMVFSVLETTAMFFLIFRMFKIDIFFKEILFAGAIMAFVSFVLRNDYGFVYVDILLQFLLMFLFMWLIIRIHLLYAVILTGVAYQCYLLIQSVYLIIMSQFGLFESTIPYITETSTYILQTISAVSVFILASYIKKKRTGFDFVPDSPRRKIPMHLKSRDLHLFLLTLPSPIIFIITLHMVETLSSYYLAIPVIYVLFLFCFLFVSYKKDWEDANRNDL
;
A
#
# COMPACT_ATOMS: atom_id res chain seq x y z
N MET A 1 -6.94 0.78 37.88
CA MET A 1 -7.75 1.57 36.91
C MET A 1 -6.87 2.26 35.87
N ALA A 2 -5.81 2.99 36.25
CA ALA A 2 -4.93 3.69 35.30
C ALA A 2 -4.31 2.81 34.18
N TRP A 3 -3.90 1.57 34.48
CA TRP A 3 -3.32 0.66 33.48
C TRP A 3 -4.30 0.24 32.37
N GLY A 4 -5.59 0.11 32.68
CA GLY A 4 -6.61 -0.23 31.70
C GLY A 4 -6.96 0.96 30.79
N GLU A 5 -6.94 2.18 31.33
CA GLU A 5 -7.22 3.39 30.53
C GLU A 5 -6.12 3.67 29.51
N ILE A 6 -4.84 3.50 29.89
CA ILE A 6 -3.70 3.69 28.98
C ILE A 6 -3.78 2.71 27.80
N GLN A 7 -4.06 1.43 28.06
CA GLN A 7 -4.23 0.43 27.00
C GLN A 7 -5.40 0.72 26.05
N MET A 8 -6.50 1.27 26.57
CA MET A 8 -7.65 1.62 25.75
C MET A 8 -7.38 2.84 24.85
N VAL A 9 -6.59 3.80 25.32
CA VAL A 9 -6.16 4.95 24.52
C VAL A 9 -5.22 4.51 23.41
N ASP A 10 -4.21 3.68 23.72
CA ASP A 10 -3.26 3.16 22.74
C ASP A 10 -3.95 2.35 21.65
N PHE A 11 -4.89 1.48 22.04
CA PHE A 11 -5.74 0.74 21.11
C PHE A 11 -6.53 1.68 20.19
N SER A 12 -7.20 2.68 20.77
CA SER A 12 -8.05 3.60 20.01
C SER A 12 -7.25 4.43 19.01
N LEU A 13 -6.09 4.95 19.42
CA LEU A 13 -5.20 5.70 18.53
C LEU A 13 -4.66 4.80 17.43
N PHE A 14 -4.15 3.61 17.77
CA PHE A 14 -3.67 2.64 16.78
C PHE A 14 -4.73 2.30 15.74
N MET A 15 -5.97 2.05 16.17
CA MET A 15 -7.09 1.77 15.27
C MET A 15 -7.36 2.93 14.33
N VAL A 16 -7.45 4.17 14.84
CA VAL A 16 -7.73 5.35 14.01
C VAL A 16 -6.64 5.57 12.96
N PHE A 17 -5.37 5.56 13.35
CA PHE A 17 -4.27 5.80 12.41
C PHE A 17 -4.08 4.66 11.41
N SER A 18 -4.27 3.40 11.84
CA SER A 18 -4.20 2.24 10.95
C SER A 18 -5.36 2.21 9.95
N VAL A 19 -6.58 2.59 10.37
CA VAL A 19 -7.73 2.75 9.47
C VAL A 19 -7.49 3.89 8.47
N LEU A 20 -6.89 5.00 8.92
CA LEU A 20 -6.54 6.12 8.04
C LEU A 20 -5.54 5.69 6.96
N GLU A 21 -4.48 5.01 7.35
CA GLU A 21 -3.43 4.47 6.46
C GLU A 21 -4.00 3.50 5.43
N THR A 22 -4.75 2.50 5.89
CA THR A 22 -5.39 1.51 4.99
C THR A 22 -6.36 2.19 4.04
N THR A 23 -7.19 3.12 4.53
CA THR A 23 -8.12 3.90 3.68
C THR A 23 -7.38 4.70 2.62
N ALA A 24 -6.22 5.29 2.95
CA ALA A 24 -5.41 6.04 1.99
C ALA A 24 -4.88 5.11 0.88
N MET A 25 -4.41 3.91 1.22
CA MET A 25 -3.96 2.90 0.24
C MET A 25 -5.10 2.45 -0.69
N PHE A 26 -6.28 2.11 -0.13
CA PHE A 26 -7.45 1.78 -0.93
C PHE A 26 -7.83 2.95 -1.87
N PHE A 27 -7.88 4.17 -1.35
CA PHE A 27 -8.22 5.35 -2.14
C PHE A 27 -7.23 5.59 -3.28
N LEU A 28 -5.94 5.35 -3.04
CA LEU A 28 -4.92 5.39 -4.09
C LEU A 28 -5.22 4.39 -5.21
N ILE A 29 -5.56 3.15 -4.87
CA ILE A 29 -5.94 2.11 -5.85
C ILE A 29 -7.11 2.59 -6.71
N PHE A 30 -8.22 2.99 -6.06
CA PHE A 30 -9.42 3.42 -6.78
C PHE A 30 -9.13 4.60 -7.73
N ARG A 31 -8.29 5.56 -7.31
CA ARG A 31 -7.92 6.70 -8.17
C ARG A 31 -6.92 6.34 -9.27
N MET A 32 -5.93 5.49 -8.98
CA MET A 32 -4.93 5.07 -9.96
C MET A 32 -5.53 4.25 -11.10
N PHE A 33 -6.55 3.43 -10.82
CA PHE A 33 -7.16 2.53 -11.79
C PHE A 33 -8.56 2.96 -12.22
N LYS A 34 -8.96 4.20 -11.91
CA LYS A 34 -10.26 4.81 -12.28
C LYS A 34 -11.47 3.95 -11.87
N ILE A 35 -11.36 3.23 -10.76
CA ILE A 35 -12.43 2.41 -10.21
C ILE A 35 -13.31 3.28 -9.28
N ASP A 36 -14.60 3.00 -9.24
CA ASP A 36 -15.54 3.65 -8.32
C ASP A 36 -15.19 3.38 -6.86
N ILE A 37 -15.42 4.38 -5.99
CA ILE A 37 -15.05 4.30 -4.58
C ILE A 37 -16.19 3.74 -3.75
N PHE A 38 -15.88 2.66 -3.03
CA PHE A 38 -16.77 1.97 -2.10
C PHE A 38 -16.41 2.31 -0.65
N PHE A 39 -16.81 3.51 -0.19
CA PHE A 39 -16.35 4.05 1.10
C PHE A 39 -16.68 3.17 2.31
N LYS A 40 -17.86 2.53 2.33
CA LYS A 40 -18.29 1.71 3.48
C LYS A 40 -17.47 0.44 3.59
N GLU A 41 -17.20 -0.17 2.45
CA GLU A 41 -16.44 -1.40 2.28
C GLU A 41 -14.96 -1.17 2.63
N ILE A 42 -14.39 -0.03 2.20
CA ILE A 42 -13.02 0.37 2.56
C ILE A 42 -12.88 0.57 4.06
N LEU A 43 -13.80 1.30 4.68
CA LEU A 43 -13.74 1.57 6.12
C LEU A 43 -13.87 0.27 6.93
N PHE A 44 -14.76 -0.63 6.49
CA PHE A 44 -14.92 -1.95 7.11
C PHE A 44 -13.67 -2.82 6.96
N ALA A 45 -13.09 -2.88 5.75
CA ALA A 45 -11.83 -3.59 5.50
C ALA A 45 -10.69 -3.03 6.35
N GLY A 46 -10.54 -1.70 6.39
CA GLY A 46 -9.54 -1.00 7.18
C GLY A 46 -9.69 -1.29 8.67
N ALA A 47 -10.91 -1.33 9.20
CA ALA A 47 -11.14 -1.67 10.61
C ALA A 47 -10.72 -3.09 10.96
N ILE A 48 -11.03 -4.07 10.10
CA ILE A 48 -10.60 -5.47 10.31
C ILE A 48 -9.08 -5.58 10.22
N MET A 49 -8.48 -4.97 9.20
CA MET A 49 -7.03 -4.96 9.01
C MET A 49 -6.30 -4.34 10.20
N ALA A 50 -6.78 -3.19 10.68
CA ALA A 50 -6.26 -2.52 11.87
C ALA A 50 -6.38 -3.40 13.12
N PHE A 51 -7.54 -4.02 13.35
CA PHE A 51 -7.73 -4.90 14.51
C PHE A 51 -6.77 -6.09 14.49
N VAL A 52 -6.67 -6.78 13.34
CA VAL A 52 -5.74 -7.90 13.17
C VAL A 52 -4.29 -7.46 13.36
N SER A 53 -3.94 -6.27 12.87
CA SER A 53 -2.60 -5.70 13.05
C SER A 53 -2.28 -5.44 14.51
N PHE A 54 -3.23 -4.83 15.23
CA PHE A 54 -3.08 -4.54 16.65
C PHE A 54 -2.80 -5.82 17.44
N VAL A 55 -3.62 -6.86 17.25
CA VAL A 55 -3.48 -8.14 17.95
C VAL A 55 -2.12 -8.79 17.64
N LEU A 56 -1.72 -8.86 16.38
CA LEU A 56 -0.45 -9.48 16.00
C LEU A 56 0.76 -8.73 16.54
N ARG A 57 0.73 -7.41 16.52
CA ARG A 57 1.85 -6.56 16.92
C ARG A 57 1.93 -6.38 18.43
N ASN A 58 0.81 -6.09 19.09
CA ASN A 58 0.75 -5.79 20.52
C ASN A 58 0.75 -7.06 21.39
N ASP A 59 -0.08 -8.05 21.06
CA ASP A 59 -0.27 -9.21 21.93
C ASP A 59 0.75 -10.32 21.63
N TYR A 60 1.11 -10.50 20.36
CA TYR A 60 2.04 -11.55 19.92
C TYR A 60 3.45 -11.06 19.56
N GLY A 61 3.65 -9.75 19.36
CA GLY A 61 4.94 -9.20 18.93
C GLY A 61 5.39 -9.61 17.53
N PHE A 62 4.50 -10.16 16.69
CA PHE A 62 4.84 -10.73 15.39
C PHE A 62 4.81 -9.69 14.27
N VAL A 63 5.76 -8.76 14.29
CA VAL A 63 5.86 -7.66 13.30
C VAL A 63 5.99 -8.18 11.86
N TYR A 64 6.85 -9.17 11.61
CA TYR A 64 7.03 -9.71 10.25
C TYR A 64 5.80 -10.46 9.72
N VAL A 65 5.08 -11.17 10.60
CA VAL A 65 3.86 -11.89 10.23
C VAL A 65 2.74 -10.91 9.92
N ASP A 66 2.62 -9.84 10.71
CA ASP A 66 1.65 -8.79 10.45
C ASP A 66 1.83 -8.19 9.04
N ILE A 67 3.05 -7.86 8.62
CA ILE A 67 3.33 -7.31 7.29
C ILE A 67 2.76 -8.20 6.17
N LEU A 68 3.08 -9.50 6.24
CA LEU A 68 2.62 -10.47 5.25
C LEU A 68 1.10 -10.60 5.29
N LEU A 69 0.51 -10.60 6.48
CA LEU A 69 -0.92 -10.71 6.66
C LEU A 69 -1.66 -9.45 6.21
N GLN A 70 -1.14 -8.25 6.44
CA GLN A 70 -1.73 -7.00 5.96
C GLN A 70 -1.75 -6.97 4.43
N PHE A 71 -0.65 -7.38 3.79
CA PHE A 71 -0.61 -7.49 2.34
C PHE A 71 -1.66 -8.49 1.81
N LEU A 72 -1.75 -9.67 2.45
CA LEU A 72 -2.72 -10.70 2.10
C LEU A 72 -4.17 -10.23 2.33
N LEU A 73 -4.46 -9.58 3.45
CA LEU A 73 -5.78 -9.05 3.77
C LEU A 73 -6.19 -7.96 2.78
N MET A 74 -5.29 -7.01 2.48
CA MET A 74 -5.59 -5.98 1.48
C MET A 74 -5.88 -6.60 0.12
N PHE A 75 -5.08 -7.59 -0.30
CA PHE A 75 -5.34 -8.36 -1.51
C PHE A 75 -6.71 -9.04 -1.50
N LEU A 76 -7.07 -9.73 -0.42
CA LEU A 76 -8.36 -10.42 -0.28
C LEU A 76 -9.54 -9.44 -0.31
N PHE A 77 -9.44 -8.31 0.39
CA PHE A 77 -10.47 -7.27 0.38
C PHE A 77 -10.59 -6.60 -0.98
N MET A 78 -9.47 -6.27 -1.64
CA MET A 78 -9.48 -5.75 -3.01
C MET A 78 -10.15 -6.72 -3.98
N TRP A 79 -9.84 -8.01 -3.85
CA TRP A 79 -10.47 -9.07 -4.64
C TRP A 79 -11.97 -9.18 -4.37
N LEU A 80 -12.40 -9.12 -3.10
CA LEU A 80 -13.81 -9.20 -2.71
C LEU A 80 -14.62 -7.98 -3.18
N ILE A 81 -14.05 -6.77 -3.08
CA ILE A 81 -14.71 -5.52 -3.44
C ILE A 81 -14.91 -5.42 -4.96
N ILE A 82 -13.85 -5.64 -5.76
CA ILE A 82 -13.93 -5.43 -7.21
C ILE A 82 -14.40 -6.71 -7.95
N ARG A 83 -14.22 -7.89 -7.35
CA ARG A 83 -14.57 -9.20 -7.94
C ARG A 83 -13.90 -9.46 -9.29
N ILE A 84 -12.60 -9.14 -9.36
CA ILE A 84 -11.74 -9.30 -10.55
C ILE A 84 -10.88 -10.57 -10.48
N HIS A 85 -10.17 -10.87 -11.58
CA HIS A 85 -9.20 -11.96 -11.60
C HIS A 85 -8.07 -11.73 -10.57
N LEU A 86 -7.65 -12.80 -9.88
CA LEU A 86 -6.67 -12.76 -8.79
C LEU A 86 -5.38 -12.00 -9.18
N LEU A 87 -4.90 -12.20 -10.41
CA LEU A 87 -3.70 -11.53 -10.91
C LEU A 87 -3.82 -9.99 -10.84
N TYR A 88 -4.96 -9.43 -11.25
CA TYR A 88 -5.15 -7.98 -11.20
C TYR A 88 -5.26 -7.50 -9.76
N ALA A 89 -5.92 -8.23 -8.87
CA ALA A 89 -5.98 -7.88 -7.45
C ALA A 89 -4.58 -7.82 -6.81
N VAL A 90 -3.65 -8.73 -7.17
CA VAL A 90 -2.26 -8.65 -6.72
C VAL A 90 -1.56 -7.41 -7.27
N ILE A 91 -1.73 -7.10 -8.57
CA ILE A 91 -1.15 -5.89 -9.17
C ILE A 91 -1.62 -4.63 -8.45
N LEU A 92 -2.94 -4.48 -8.26
CA LEU A 92 -3.53 -3.33 -7.57
C LEU A 92 -2.93 -3.15 -6.17
N THR A 93 -2.89 -4.24 -5.41
CA THR A 93 -2.39 -4.27 -4.03
C THR A 93 -0.90 -3.94 -3.99
N GLY A 94 -0.08 -4.58 -4.83
CA GLY A 94 1.37 -4.40 -4.83
C GLY A 94 1.81 -3.01 -5.23
N VAL A 95 1.15 -2.38 -6.21
CA VAL A 95 1.46 -0.99 -6.61
C VAL A 95 1.11 -0.02 -5.49
N ALA A 96 -0.03 -0.20 -4.83
CA ALA A 96 -0.43 0.65 -3.71
C ALA A 96 0.57 0.55 -2.56
N TYR A 97 0.99 -0.66 -2.20
CA TYR A 97 2.06 -0.86 -1.23
C TYR A 97 3.36 -0.19 -1.66
N GLN A 98 3.84 -0.40 -2.89
CA GLN A 98 5.08 0.22 -3.37
C GLN A 98 5.03 1.76 -3.30
N CYS A 99 3.92 2.37 -3.74
CA CYS A 99 3.71 3.81 -3.66
C CYS A 99 3.69 4.29 -2.21
N TYR A 100 2.95 3.61 -1.34
CA TYR A 100 2.84 3.98 0.06
C TYR A 100 4.18 3.86 0.79
N LEU A 101 4.90 2.76 0.57
CA LEU A 101 6.21 2.51 1.15
C LEU A 101 7.29 3.48 0.64
N LEU A 102 7.21 3.91 -0.62
CA LEU A 102 8.05 4.99 -1.12
C LEU A 102 7.81 6.28 -0.32
N ILE A 103 6.55 6.70 -0.19
CA ILE A 103 6.19 7.93 0.54
C ILE A 103 6.63 7.82 2.01
N GLN A 104 6.33 6.70 2.66
CA GLN A 104 6.66 6.47 4.06
C GLN A 104 8.18 6.41 4.29
N SER A 105 8.95 5.76 3.40
CA SER A 105 10.41 5.71 3.52
C SER A 105 11.06 7.09 3.34
N VAL A 106 10.55 7.92 2.43
CA VAL A 106 11.00 9.32 2.29
C VAL A 106 10.74 10.10 3.57
N TYR A 107 9.55 9.97 4.16
CA TYR A 107 9.24 10.66 5.41
C TYR A 107 10.04 10.13 6.60
N LEU A 108 10.27 8.83 6.68
CA LEU A 108 11.11 8.23 7.70
C LEU A 108 12.53 8.81 7.66
N ILE A 109 13.12 8.97 6.46
CA ILE A 109 14.43 9.60 6.28
C ILE A 109 14.42 11.06 6.73
N ILE A 110 13.40 11.82 6.36
CA ILE A 110 13.29 13.23 6.75
C ILE A 110 13.18 13.32 8.28
N MET A 111 12.30 12.53 8.89
CA MET A 111 12.05 12.54 10.33
C MET A 111 13.28 12.06 11.14
N SER A 112 14.04 11.09 10.64
CA SER A 112 15.27 10.64 11.29
C SER A 112 16.35 11.72 11.32
N GLN A 113 16.44 12.57 10.28
CA GLN A 113 17.35 13.73 10.27
C GLN A 113 17.01 14.78 11.35
N PHE A 114 15.74 14.86 11.75
CA PHE A 114 15.29 15.73 12.85
C PHE A 114 15.35 15.04 14.23
N GLY A 115 15.87 13.81 14.31
CA GLY A 115 15.97 13.06 15.56
C GLY A 115 14.64 12.53 16.09
N LEU A 116 13.60 12.41 15.24
CA LEU A 116 12.28 11.89 15.64
C LEU A 116 12.21 10.36 15.66
N PHE A 117 13.20 9.68 15.07
CA PHE A 117 13.36 8.23 15.14
C PHE A 117 14.78 7.92 15.60
N GLU A 118 14.91 7.24 16.74
CA GLU A 118 16.17 6.61 17.14
C GLU A 118 16.39 5.34 16.31
N SER A 119 17.62 4.82 16.29
CA SER A 119 18.14 3.73 15.44
C SER A 119 17.45 2.36 15.59
N THR A 120 16.30 2.29 16.26
CA THR A 120 15.52 1.08 16.53
C THR A 120 14.17 1.14 15.82
N ILE A 121 13.61 -0.03 15.52
CA ILE A 121 12.29 -0.18 14.88
C ILE A 121 11.28 0.75 15.56
N PRO A 122 10.50 1.55 14.81
CA PRO A 122 9.44 2.36 15.39
C PRO A 122 8.51 1.45 16.21
N TYR A 123 8.47 1.62 17.53
CA TYR A 123 7.54 0.86 18.34
C TYR A 123 6.10 1.29 18.00
N ILE A 124 5.20 0.31 18.12
CA ILE A 124 3.82 0.28 17.60
C ILE A 124 2.96 1.45 18.11
N THR A 125 3.30 1.99 19.28
CA THR A 125 2.53 3.02 19.99
C THR A 125 3.30 4.33 20.17
N GLU A 126 4.43 4.50 19.49
CA GLU A 126 5.14 5.77 19.56
C GLU A 126 4.45 6.86 18.77
N THR A 127 4.44 8.07 19.34
CA THR A 127 3.95 9.29 18.70
C THR A 127 4.60 9.53 17.33
N SER A 128 5.87 9.16 17.18
CA SER A 128 6.64 9.23 15.92
C SER A 128 5.98 8.39 14.81
N THR A 129 5.54 7.18 15.13
CA THR A 129 4.84 6.27 14.23
C THR A 129 3.49 6.85 13.79
N TYR A 130 2.70 7.40 14.71
CA TYR A 130 1.41 8.03 14.36
C TYR A 130 1.57 9.27 13.48
N ILE A 131 2.59 10.09 13.74
CA ILE A 131 2.93 11.23 12.89
C ILE A 131 3.30 10.74 11.49
N LEU A 132 4.16 9.73 11.38
CA LEU A 132 4.58 9.14 10.10
C LEU A 132 3.40 8.57 9.31
N GLN A 133 2.50 7.83 9.97
CA GLN A 133 1.27 7.31 9.34
C GLN A 133 0.39 8.44 8.83
N THR A 134 0.20 9.49 9.64
CA THR A 134 -0.66 10.63 9.29
C THR A 134 -0.12 11.40 8.08
N ILE A 135 1.16 11.79 8.10
CA ILE A 135 1.75 12.55 6.98
C ILE A 135 1.80 11.71 5.70
N SER A 136 2.07 10.40 5.82
CA SER A 136 2.07 9.49 4.67
C SER A 136 0.68 9.34 4.07
N ALA A 137 -0.34 9.09 4.91
CA ALA A 137 -1.73 8.99 4.47
C ALA A 137 -2.23 10.28 3.81
N VAL A 138 -1.95 11.45 4.40
CA VAL A 138 -2.30 12.76 3.82
C VAL A 138 -1.65 12.94 2.45
N SER A 139 -0.37 12.64 2.32
CA SER A 139 0.34 12.75 1.04
C SER A 139 -0.21 11.80 -0.02
N VAL A 140 -0.62 10.60 0.38
CA VAL A 140 -1.29 9.63 -0.51
C VAL A 140 -2.66 10.14 -0.95
N PHE A 141 -3.46 10.73 -0.07
CA PHE A 141 -4.72 11.36 -0.44
C PHE A 141 -4.54 12.53 -1.43
N ILE A 142 -3.51 13.36 -1.21
CA ILE A 142 -3.16 14.45 -2.13
C ILE A 142 -2.74 13.89 -3.49
N LEU A 143 -1.87 12.88 -3.52
CA LEU A 143 -1.41 12.21 -4.74
C LEU A 143 -2.58 11.59 -5.51
N ALA A 144 -3.44 10.83 -4.82
CA ALA A 144 -4.62 10.22 -5.41
C ALA A 144 -5.59 11.27 -5.98
N SER A 145 -5.76 12.40 -5.29
CA SER A 145 -6.57 13.53 -5.76
C SER A 145 -5.96 14.21 -6.99
N TYR A 146 -4.63 14.33 -7.03
CA TYR A 146 -3.90 14.85 -8.18
C TYR A 146 -4.04 13.95 -9.42
N ILE A 147 -3.93 12.63 -9.26
CA ILE A 147 -4.13 11.63 -10.32
C ILE A 147 -5.55 11.75 -10.89
N LYS A 148 -6.57 11.88 -10.02
CA LYS A 148 -7.95 12.10 -10.44
C LYS A 148 -8.09 13.38 -11.29
N LYS A 149 -7.50 14.48 -10.83
CA LYS A 149 -7.59 15.78 -11.52
C LYS A 149 -6.91 15.75 -12.90
N LYS A 150 -5.78 15.05 -13.03
CA LYS A 150 -5.06 14.90 -14.29
C LYS A 150 -5.63 13.81 -15.22
N ARG A 151 -6.56 12.97 -14.73
CA ARG A 151 -7.14 11.84 -15.47
C ARG A 151 -6.08 10.84 -15.99
N THR A 152 -4.91 10.79 -15.37
CA THR A 152 -3.76 9.93 -15.75
C THR A 152 -3.81 8.53 -15.12
N GLY A 153 -5.00 8.06 -14.75
CA GLY A 153 -5.17 6.69 -14.25
C GLY A 153 -5.16 5.66 -15.39
N PHE A 154 -4.91 4.40 -15.03
CA PHE A 154 -4.84 3.26 -15.94
C PHE A 154 -6.22 2.65 -16.19
N ASP A 155 -6.51 2.30 -17.44
CA ASP A 155 -7.79 1.69 -17.86
C ASP A 155 -7.69 0.18 -18.11
N PHE A 156 -6.48 -0.39 -18.06
CA PHE A 156 -6.28 -1.80 -18.38
C PHE A 156 -6.85 -2.79 -17.37
N VAL A 157 -7.22 -2.34 -16.16
CA VAL A 157 -7.82 -3.21 -15.15
C VAL A 157 -9.34 -3.17 -15.33
N PRO A 158 -9.99 -4.33 -15.59
CA PRO A 158 -11.43 -4.38 -15.74
C PRO A 158 -12.11 -4.00 -14.41
N ASP A 159 -12.96 -2.99 -14.47
CA ASP A 159 -13.69 -2.36 -13.35
C ASP A 159 -15.07 -3.00 -13.09
N SER A 160 -15.55 -3.85 -14.01
CA SER A 160 -16.86 -4.49 -13.91
C SER A 160 -16.80 -6.01 -14.06
N PRO A 161 -17.46 -6.79 -13.17
CA PRO A 161 -17.60 -8.24 -13.30
C PRO A 161 -18.40 -8.68 -14.53
N ARG A 162 -19.07 -7.75 -15.23
CA ARG A 162 -19.85 -8.04 -16.45
C ARG A 162 -19.03 -7.97 -17.74
N ARG A 163 -17.82 -7.39 -17.72
CA ARG A 163 -16.91 -7.47 -18.88
C ARG A 163 -16.28 -8.87 -18.88
N LYS A 164 -16.64 -9.69 -19.87
CA LYS A 164 -15.95 -10.95 -20.15
C LYS A 164 -14.48 -10.61 -20.41
N ILE A 165 -13.63 -10.84 -19.42
CA ILE A 165 -12.17 -10.79 -19.60
C ILE A 165 -11.87 -11.90 -20.61
N PRO A 166 -11.31 -11.62 -21.80
CA PRO A 166 -10.81 -12.69 -22.63
C PRO A 166 -9.75 -13.42 -21.82
N MET A 167 -9.95 -14.72 -21.59
CA MET A 167 -9.15 -15.58 -20.72
C MET A 167 -7.68 -15.75 -21.17
N HIS A 168 -7.25 -14.99 -22.17
CA HIS A 168 -5.86 -14.88 -22.59
C HIS A 168 -5.16 -13.84 -21.72
N LEU A 169 -4.66 -14.29 -20.57
CA LEU A 169 -3.60 -13.57 -19.86
C LEU A 169 -2.46 -13.29 -20.87
N LYS A 170 -2.24 -12.03 -21.20
CA LYS A 170 -1.12 -11.67 -22.07
C LYS A 170 0.17 -11.78 -21.26
N SER A 171 1.29 -12.16 -21.88
CA SER A 171 2.59 -12.28 -21.20
C SER A 171 3.01 -11.02 -20.44
N ARG A 172 2.44 -9.84 -20.76
CA ARG A 172 2.69 -8.58 -20.06
C ARG A 172 1.90 -8.38 -18.77
N ASP A 173 0.74 -9.00 -18.63
CA ASP A 173 0.05 -9.08 -17.33
C ASP A 173 0.93 -9.82 -16.33
N LEU A 174 1.63 -10.87 -16.81
CA LEU A 174 2.62 -11.58 -16.02
C LEU A 174 3.83 -10.71 -15.65
N HIS A 175 4.28 -9.82 -16.54
CA HIS A 175 5.38 -8.88 -16.22
C HIS A 175 4.96 -7.87 -15.15
N LEU A 176 3.76 -7.29 -15.26
CA LEU A 176 3.22 -6.37 -14.24
C LEU A 176 3.06 -7.10 -12.89
N PHE A 177 2.53 -8.32 -12.92
CA PHE A 177 2.43 -9.17 -11.74
C PHE A 177 3.80 -9.43 -11.10
N LEU A 178 4.77 -9.87 -11.89
CA LEU A 178 6.13 -10.17 -11.42
C LEU A 178 6.81 -8.95 -10.79
N LEU A 179 6.51 -7.75 -11.29
CA LEU A 179 7.05 -6.50 -10.75
C LEU A 179 6.42 -6.07 -9.42
N THR A 180 5.19 -6.51 -9.16
CA THR A 180 4.43 -6.18 -7.93
C THR A 180 4.59 -7.22 -6.83
N LEU A 181 4.86 -8.48 -7.19
CA LEU A 181 5.03 -9.61 -6.27
C LEU A 181 6.13 -9.43 -5.22
N PRO A 182 7.29 -8.82 -5.49
CA PRO A 182 8.34 -8.65 -4.48
C PRO A 182 8.04 -7.55 -3.46
N SER A 183 6.92 -6.80 -3.55
CA SER A 183 6.63 -5.69 -2.63
C SER A 183 6.72 -6.02 -1.12
N PRO A 184 6.12 -7.10 -0.58
CA PRO A 184 6.29 -7.45 0.83
C PRO A 184 7.72 -7.89 1.17
N ILE A 185 8.41 -8.54 0.24
CA ILE A 185 9.82 -8.96 0.42
C ILE A 185 10.72 -7.73 0.53
N ILE A 186 10.54 -6.74 -0.36
CA ILE A 186 11.28 -5.48 -0.33
C ILE A 186 11.02 -4.75 0.99
N PHE A 187 9.79 -4.80 1.52
CA PHE A 187 9.50 -4.19 2.82
C PHE A 187 10.17 -4.90 4.00
N ILE A 188 10.20 -6.24 4.01
CA ILE A 188 10.94 -7.00 5.04
C ILE A 188 12.44 -6.67 4.97
N ILE A 189 13.02 -6.63 3.77
CA ILE A 189 14.41 -6.21 3.56
C ILE A 189 14.62 -4.77 4.06
N THR A 190 13.66 -3.88 3.79
CA THR A 190 13.69 -2.48 4.24
C THR A 190 13.80 -2.39 5.76
N LEU A 191 12.95 -3.11 6.50
CA LEU A 191 13.00 -3.12 7.97
C LEU A 191 14.34 -3.66 8.49
N HIS A 192 14.80 -4.78 7.92
CA HIS A 192 16.06 -5.37 8.31
C HIS A 192 17.27 -4.46 8.04
N MET A 193 17.25 -3.71 6.92
CA MET A 193 18.28 -2.73 6.60
C MET A 193 18.25 -1.52 7.54
N VAL A 194 17.08 -1.06 7.95
CA VAL A 194 16.95 0.03 8.95
C VAL A 194 17.55 -0.38 10.29
N GLU A 195 17.30 -1.62 10.74
CA GLU A 195 17.84 -2.14 12.01
C GLU A 195 19.35 -2.39 11.97
N THR A 196 19.87 -2.98 10.88
CA THR A 196 21.22 -3.57 10.87
C THR A 196 22.24 -2.75 10.08
N LEU A 197 21.78 -2.00 9.07
CA LEU A 197 22.60 -1.38 8.03
C LEU A 197 22.24 0.10 7.87
N SER A 198 22.25 0.84 8.98
CA SER A 198 21.83 2.24 9.07
C SER A 198 22.54 3.18 8.09
N SER A 199 23.70 2.81 7.52
CA SER A 199 24.39 3.60 6.48
C SER A 199 23.77 3.48 5.07
N TYR A 200 22.99 2.42 4.80
CA TYR A 200 22.45 2.13 3.47
C TYR A 200 20.95 2.42 3.34
N TYR A 201 20.33 3.00 4.36
CA TYR A 201 18.88 3.26 4.38
C TYR A 201 18.40 4.19 3.25
N LEU A 202 19.28 5.06 2.72
CA LEU A 202 19.00 5.90 1.55
C LEU A 202 18.80 5.13 0.24
N ALA A 203 19.26 3.87 0.16
CA ALA A 203 19.04 3.03 -1.02
C ALA A 203 17.58 2.58 -1.17
N ILE A 204 16.82 2.55 -0.07
CA ILE A 204 15.46 2.02 -0.04
C ILE A 204 14.49 2.82 -0.94
N PRO A 205 14.35 4.16 -0.81
CA PRO A 205 13.50 4.92 -1.73
C PRO A 205 13.93 4.81 -3.18
N VAL A 206 15.24 4.72 -3.45
CA VAL A 206 15.77 4.57 -4.81
C VAL A 206 15.28 3.26 -5.44
N ILE A 207 15.29 2.16 -4.68
CA ILE A 207 14.75 0.87 -5.13
C ILE A 207 13.25 1.00 -5.44
N TYR A 208 12.46 1.60 -4.54
CA TYR A 208 11.03 1.78 -4.80
C TYR A 208 10.76 2.66 -6.03
N VAL A 209 11.52 3.74 -6.23
CA VAL A 209 11.43 4.59 -7.42
C VAL A 209 11.72 3.79 -8.68
N LEU A 210 12.76 2.94 -8.68
CA LEU A 210 13.08 2.09 -9.83
C LEU A 210 11.96 1.10 -10.16
N PHE A 211 11.41 0.42 -9.14
CA PHE A 211 10.29 -0.51 -9.33
C PHE A 211 9.04 0.19 -9.87
N LEU A 212 8.66 1.33 -9.27
CA LEU A 212 7.52 2.12 -9.72
C LEU A 212 7.74 2.72 -11.12
N PHE A 213 8.95 3.16 -11.44
CA PHE A 213 9.28 3.64 -12.78
C PHE A 213 9.13 2.55 -13.83
N CYS A 214 9.67 1.35 -13.57
CA CYS A 214 9.46 0.18 -14.41
C CYS A 214 7.97 -0.16 -14.54
N PHE A 215 7.20 -0.05 -13.46
CA PHE A 215 5.77 -0.33 -13.44
C PHE A 215 5.01 0.65 -14.32
N LEU A 216 5.27 1.95 -14.17
CA LEU A 216 4.69 3.00 -14.99
C LEU A 216 5.03 2.79 -16.47
N PHE A 217 6.29 2.50 -16.79
CA PHE A 217 6.73 2.28 -18.17
C PHE A 217 5.98 1.12 -18.84
N VAL A 218 5.89 -0.04 -18.17
CA VAL A 218 5.19 -1.21 -18.70
C VAL A 218 3.68 -0.96 -18.80
N SER A 219 3.11 -0.26 -17.82
CA SER A 219 1.68 0.09 -17.77
C SER A 219 1.28 1.06 -18.89
N TYR A 220 2.04 2.13 -19.10
CA TYR A 220 1.79 3.09 -20.20
C TYR A 220 1.87 2.42 -21.57
N LYS A 221 2.90 1.58 -21.77
CA LYS A 221 3.01 0.82 -23.03
C LYS A 221 1.81 -0.10 -23.21
N LYS A 222 1.18 -0.57 -22.13
CA LYS A 222 0.06 -1.54 -22.20
C LYS A 222 -1.21 -0.82 -22.60
N ASP A 223 -1.50 0.30 -21.95
CA ASP A 223 -2.64 1.15 -22.28
C ASP A 223 -2.59 1.65 -23.74
N TRP A 224 -1.41 2.06 -24.24
CA TRP A 224 -1.26 2.51 -25.62
C TRP A 224 -1.58 1.42 -26.66
N GLU A 225 -1.15 0.17 -26.41
CA GLU A 225 -1.41 -0.93 -27.34
C GLU A 225 -2.85 -1.44 -27.27
N ASP A 226 -3.45 -1.46 -26.07
CA ASP A 226 -4.86 -1.84 -25.92
C ASP A 226 -5.78 -0.76 -26.53
N ALA A 227 -5.38 0.52 -26.53
CA ALA A 227 -6.07 1.59 -27.26
C ALA A 227 -6.00 1.40 -28.79
N ASN A 228 -4.80 1.23 -29.35
CA ASN A 228 -4.62 1.07 -30.81
C ASN A 228 -5.25 -0.19 -31.40
N ARG A 229 -5.52 -1.22 -30.58
CA ARG A 229 -6.20 -2.44 -31.03
C ARG A 229 -7.72 -2.30 -31.12
N ASN A 230 -8.32 -1.37 -30.40
CA ASN A 230 -9.77 -1.14 -30.46
C ASN A 230 -10.18 -0.27 -31.66
N ASP A 231 -9.21 0.37 -32.32
CA ASP A 231 -9.40 1.17 -33.53
C ASP A 231 -9.21 0.37 -34.85
N LEU A 232 -8.88 -0.94 -34.75
CA LEU A 232 -8.75 -1.90 -35.86
C LEU A 232 -9.91 -2.91 -35.83
#